data_AF-A0A2I8DQC7-F1
#
_entry.id   AF-A0A2I8DQC7-F1
#
_cell.length_a   1.000
_cell.length_b   1.000
_cell.length_c   1.000
_cell.angle_alpha   90.00
_cell.angle_beta   90.00
_cell.angle_gamma   90.00
#
_symmetry.space_group_name_H-M   'P 1'
#
loop_
_entity.id
_entity.type
_entity.pdbx_description
1 polymer ?
#
loop_
_entity_poly.entity_id
_entity_poly.type
_entity_poly.pdbx_seq_one_letter_code
_entity_poly.pdbx_strand_id
1 'polypeptide(L)'
;MEEMNERYKAAISRGLARFAAENLQCRAAIASVSQAAAEAVGSSVEELQYLEIWRIARLQARAQGMDADDFILALGADAEEASQLRAHGQKKIAHAIGMDELL
;
A
#
# COMPACT_ATOMS: atom_id res chain seq x y z
N MET A 1 -4.19 11.00 -16.91
CA MET A 1 -3.84 11.02 -15.47
C MET A 1 -4.72 10.09 -14.64
N GLU A 2 -6.03 10.05 -14.89
CA GLU A 2 -6.97 9.20 -14.13
C GLU A 2 -6.72 7.69 -14.31
N GLU A 3 -6.45 7.23 -15.54
CA GLU A 3 -6.14 5.81 -15.80
C GLU A 3 -4.91 5.30 -15.02
N MET A 4 -3.85 6.11 -14.93
CA MET A 4 -2.62 5.71 -14.22
C MET A 4 -2.81 5.68 -12.70
N ASN A 5 -3.67 6.56 -12.16
CA ASN A 5 -4.08 6.50 -10.77
C ASN A 5 -4.85 5.21 -10.46
N GLU A 6 -5.77 4.82 -11.33
CA GLU A 6 -6.52 3.57 -11.15
C GLU A 6 -5.61 2.35 -11.27
N ARG A 7 -4.65 2.34 -12.20
CA ARG A 7 -3.62 1.31 -12.28
C ARG A 7 -2.78 1.24 -11.01
N TYR A 8 -2.38 2.38 -10.45
CA TYR A 8 -1.64 2.45 -9.18
C TYR A 8 -2.46 1.84 -8.03
N LYS A 9 -3.71 2.29 -7.84
CA LYS A 9 -4.61 1.75 -6.81
C LYS A 9 -4.82 0.24 -6.97
N ALA A 10 -5.00 -0.23 -8.20
CA ALA A 10 -5.17 -1.65 -8.48
C ALA A 10 -3.92 -2.45 -8.12
N ALA A 11 -2.73 -1.96 -8.47
CA ALA A 11 -1.46 -2.62 -8.12
C ALA A 11 -1.24 -2.67 -6.61
N ILE A 12 -1.50 -1.57 -5.89
CA ILE A 12 -1.46 -1.53 -4.42
C ILE A 12 -2.45 -2.52 -3.81
N SER A 13 -3.69 -2.59 -4.31
CA SER A 13 -4.71 -3.53 -3.84
C SER A 13 -4.25 -4.99 -4.00
N ARG A 14 -3.70 -5.35 -5.18
CA ARG A 14 -3.11 -6.68 -5.41
C ARG A 14 -1.96 -6.96 -4.46
N GLY A 15 -1.08 -5.99 -4.25
CA GLY A 15 0.06 -6.09 -3.35
C GLY A 15 -0.35 -6.32 -1.91
N LEU A 16 -1.35 -5.60 -1.41
CA LEU A 16 -1.91 -5.78 -0.06
C LEU A 16 -2.57 -7.15 0.09
N ALA A 17 -3.36 -7.58 -0.89
CA ALA A 17 -3.99 -8.89 -0.88
C ALA A 17 -2.95 -10.01 -0.84
N ARG A 18 -1.90 -9.91 -1.67
CA ARG A 18 -0.78 -10.86 -1.67
C ARG A 18 -0.02 -10.84 -0.35
N PHE A 19 0.28 -9.65 0.17
CA PHE A 19 0.97 -9.50 1.44
C PHE A 19 0.18 -10.12 2.59
N ALA A 20 -1.12 -9.83 2.68
CA ALA A 20 -2.01 -10.43 3.67
C ALA A 20 -2.07 -11.96 3.52
N ALA A 21 -2.09 -12.49 2.29
CA ALA A 21 -2.13 -13.93 2.04
C ALA A 21 -0.83 -14.65 2.42
N GLU A 22 0.33 -14.06 2.14
CA GLU A 22 1.63 -14.73 2.30
C GLU A 22 2.25 -14.50 3.69
N ASN A 23 2.03 -13.34 4.31
CA ASN A 23 2.65 -12.96 5.58
C ASN A 23 1.90 -13.51 6.81
N LEU A 24 2.53 -14.42 7.55
CA LEU A 24 1.92 -15.05 8.73
C LEU A 24 1.55 -14.05 9.84
N GLN A 25 2.42 -13.07 10.11
CA GLN A 25 2.17 -12.06 11.13
C GLN A 25 0.97 -11.18 10.74
N CYS A 26 0.86 -10.84 9.46
CA CYS A 26 -0.27 -10.11 8.91
C CYS A 26 -1.58 -10.90 9.08
N ARG A 27 -1.59 -12.18 8.69
CA ARG A 27 -2.76 -13.06 8.88
C ARG A 27 -3.22 -13.16 10.34
N ALA A 28 -2.27 -13.29 11.27
CA ALA A 28 -2.58 -13.35 12.69
C ALA A 28 -3.20 -12.03 13.20
N ALA A 29 -2.66 -10.89 12.75
CA ALA A 29 -3.17 -9.58 13.14
C ALA A 29 -4.59 -9.33 12.62
N ILE A 30 -4.85 -9.59 11.33
CA ILE A 30 -6.20 -9.40 10.76
C ILE A 30 -7.25 -10.32 11.40
N ALA A 31 -6.85 -11.55 11.76
CA ALA A 31 -7.74 -12.51 12.44
C ALA A 31 -8.04 -12.10 13.89
N SER A 32 -7.19 -11.26 14.50
CA SER A 32 -7.39 -10.75 15.86
C SER A 32 -8.31 -9.51 15.92
N VAL A 33 -8.62 -8.89 14.78
CA VAL A 33 -9.54 -7.76 14.70
C VAL A 33 -10.94 -8.24 15.07
N SER A 34 -11.49 -7.69 16.14
CA SER A 34 -12.82 -8.05 16.63
C SER A 34 -13.86 -6.98 16.30
N GLN A 35 -15.13 -7.39 16.21
CA GLN A 35 -16.26 -6.49 16.03
C GLN A 35 -16.31 -5.41 17.13
N ALA A 36 -16.05 -5.80 18.38
CA ALA A 36 -16.03 -4.88 19.52
C ALA A 36 -14.94 -3.80 19.38
N ALA A 37 -13.76 -4.16 18.87
CA ALA A 37 -12.69 -3.20 18.60
C ALA A 37 -13.06 -2.22 17.48
N ALA A 38 -13.71 -2.71 16.42
CA ALA A 38 -14.20 -1.90 15.30
C ALA A 38 -15.27 -0.88 15.76
N GLU A 39 -16.25 -1.35 16.53
CA GLU A 39 -17.30 -0.50 17.08
C GLU A 39 -16.76 0.57 18.03
N ALA A 40 -15.78 0.23 18.87
CA ALA A 40 -15.18 1.16 19.83
C ALA A 40 -14.50 2.37 19.16
N VAL A 41 -14.06 2.23 17.91
CA VAL A 41 -13.42 3.30 17.13
C VAL A 41 -14.32 3.83 16.01
N GLY A 42 -15.57 3.38 15.92
CA GLY A 42 -16.53 3.82 14.91
C GLY A 42 -16.15 3.45 13.47
N SER A 43 -15.48 2.31 13.29
CA SER A 43 -15.01 1.81 11.99
C SER A 43 -15.56 0.41 11.72
N SER A 44 -15.45 -0.09 10.50
CA SER A 44 -15.78 -1.49 10.20
C SER A 44 -14.61 -2.43 10.53
N VAL A 45 -14.92 -3.72 10.70
CA VAL A 45 -13.88 -4.75 10.86
C VAL A 45 -12.95 -4.78 9.64
N GLU A 46 -13.51 -4.61 8.44
CA GLU A 46 -12.76 -4.61 7.18
C GLU A 46 -11.77 -3.44 7.10
N GLU A 47 -12.20 -2.24 7.52
CA GLU A 47 -11.35 -1.05 7.58
C GLU A 47 -10.20 -1.24 8.58
N LEU A 48 -10.48 -1.80 9.76
CA LEU A 48 -9.44 -2.10 10.74
C LEU A 48 -8.46 -3.17 10.26
N GLN A 49 -8.94 -4.22 9.60
CA GLN A 49 -8.09 -5.22 8.96
C GLN A 49 -7.20 -4.58 7.90
N TYR A 50 -7.75 -3.70 7.06
CA TYR A 50 -7.00 -2.95 6.06
C TYR A 50 -5.89 -2.09 6.70
N LEU A 51 -6.19 -1.41 7.80
CA LEU A 51 -5.19 -0.64 8.55
C LEU A 51 -4.10 -1.51 9.16
N GLU A 52 -4.44 -2.69 9.69
CA GLU A 52 -3.46 -3.65 10.23
C GLU A 52 -2.52 -4.19 9.15
N ILE A 53 -3.04 -4.50 7.96
CA ILE A 53 -2.22 -4.92 6.81
C ILE A 53 -1.18 -3.84 6.50
N TRP A 54 -1.61 -2.58 6.38
CA TRP A 54 -0.70 -1.46 6.13
C TRP A 54 0.30 -1.21 7.25
N ARG A 55 -0.14 -1.31 8.50
CA ARG A 55 0.73 -1.13 9.66
C ARG A 55 1.88 -2.14 9.63
N ILE A 56 1.58 -3.40 9.34
CA ILE A 56 2.58 -4.47 9.29
C ILE A 56 3.46 -4.33 8.05
N ALA A 57 2.89 -4.01 6.89
CA ALA A 57 3.65 -3.74 5.67
C ALA A 57 4.67 -2.61 5.88
N ARG A 58 4.26 -1.50 6.52
CA ARG A 58 5.15 -0.37 6.86
C ARG A 58 6.30 -0.78 7.78
N LEU A 59 6.04 -1.62 8.78
CA LEU A 59 7.09 -2.11 9.67
C LEU A 59 8.11 -2.96 8.92
N GLN A 60 7.66 -3.82 7.99
CA GLN A 60 8.55 -4.65 7.19
C GLN A 60 9.32 -3.85 6.15
N ALA A 61 8.66 -2.94 5.45
CA ALA A 61 9.31 -2.02 4.51
C ALA A 61 10.40 -1.20 5.22
N ARG A 62 10.09 -0.65 6.39
CA ARG A 62 11.06 0.08 7.22
C ARG A 62 12.25 -0.79 7.64
N ALA A 63 12.02 -2.03 8.03
CA ALA A 63 13.10 -2.97 8.37
C ALA A 63 14.01 -3.28 7.19
N GLN A 64 13.52 -3.10 5.96
CA GLN A 64 14.27 -3.26 4.71
C GLN A 64 14.81 -1.93 4.14
N GLY A 65 14.58 -0.80 4.82
CA GLY A 65 14.96 0.52 4.32
C GLY A 65 14.19 0.98 3.09
N MET A 66 12.98 0.44 2.88
CA MET A 66 12.11 0.75 1.75
C MET A 66 10.91 1.59 2.18
N ASP A 67 10.39 2.40 1.25
CA ASP A 67 9.08 3.02 1.40
C ASP A 67 7.97 1.94 1.34
N ALA A 68 6.90 2.15 2.11
CA ALA A 68 5.84 1.16 2.25
C ALA A 68 5.00 0.99 0.97
N ASP A 69 4.79 2.07 0.24
CA ASP A 69 4.08 2.01 -1.04
C ASP A 69 4.94 1.28 -2.06
N ASP A 70 6.24 1.57 -2.14
CA ASP A 70 7.17 0.87 -3.02
C ASP A 70 7.27 -0.64 -2.71
N PHE A 71 7.27 -0.97 -1.42
CA PHE A 71 7.25 -2.35 -0.94
C PHE A 71 5.99 -3.09 -1.39
N ILE A 72 4.81 -2.52 -1.13
CA ILE A 72 3.53 -3.12 -1.53
C ILE A 72 3.38 -3.16 -3.05
N LEU A 73 3.81 -2.11 -3.75
CA LEU A 73 3.78 -2.04 -5.21
C LEU A 73 4.60 -3.16 -5.84
N ALA A 74 5.79 -3.45 -5.32
CA ALA A 74 6.65 -4.54 -5.79
C ALA A 74 6.03 -5.94 -5.61
N LEU A 75 5.06 -6.10 -4.69
CA LEU A 75 4.33 -7.35 -4.49
C LEU A 75 3.14 -7.48 -5.48
N GLY A 76 2.56 -6.35 -5.88
CA GLY A 76 1.32 -6.29 -6.67
C GLY A 76 1.51 -6.00 -8.16
N ALA A 77 2.70 -5.62 -8.58
CA ALA A 77 3.07 -5.32 -9.96
C ALA A 77 4.36 -6.04 -10.35
N ASP A 78 4.51 -6.35 -11.63
CA ASP A 78 5.81 -6.79 -12.16
C ASP A 78 6.82 -5.62 -12.19
N ALA A 79 8.08 -5.92 -12.51
CA ALA A 79 9.14 -4.92 -12.48
C ALA A 79 8.91 -3.77 -13.48
N GLU A 80 8.31 -4.04 -14.63
CA GLU A 80 8.04 -3.04 -15.66
C GLU A 80 6.87 -2.14 -15.24
N GLU A 81 5.77 -2.73 -14.81
CA GLU A 81 4.59 -2.02 -14.30
C GLU A 81 4.97 -1.17 -13.06
N ALA A 82 5.72 -1.73 -12.11
CA ALA A 82 6.18 -0.99 -10.94
C ALA A 82 7.06 0.21 -11.31
N SER A 83 7.97 0.05 -12.28
CA SER A 83 8.80 1.15 -12.77
C SER A 83 7.98 2.28 -13.39
N GLN A 84 6.99 1.94 -14.23
CA GLN A 84 6.08 2.91 -14.85
C GLN A 84 5.27 3.68 -13.80
N LEU A 85 4.75 2.96 -12.80
CA LEU A 85 3.93 3.52 -11.73
C LEU A 85 4.73 4.43 -10.81
N ARG A 86 5.97 4.07 -10.46
CA ARG A 86 6.88 4.95 -9.69
C ARG A 86 7.20 6.24 -10.43
N ALA A 87 7.56 6.13 -11.71
CA ALA A 87 7.85 7.31 -12.52
C ALA A 87 6.64 8.26 -12.61
N HIS A 88 5.42 7.71 -12.69
CA HIS A 88 4.22 8.51 -12.62
C HIS A 88 4.05 9.19 -11.26
N GLY A 89 4.22 8.46 -10.15
CA GLY A 89 4.16 9.00 -8.80
C GLY A 89 5.15 10.15 -8.57
N GLN A 90 6.40 9.98 -9.01
CA GLN A 90 7.44 11.01 -8.92
C GLN A 90 7.06 12.27 -9.69
N LYS A 91 6.52 12.14 -10.91
CA LYS A 91 6.02 13.29 -11.69
C LYS A 91 4.91 14.04 -10.96
N LYS A 92 3.99 13.33 -10.30
CA LYS A 92 2.91 13.97 -9.54
C LYS A 92 3.43 14.71 -8.31
N ILE A 93 4.42 14.14 -7.61
CA ILE A 93 5.07 14.81 -6.48
C ILE A 93 5.79 16.06 -6.97
N ALA A 94 6.59 15.95 -8.04
CA ALA A 94 7.29 17.08 -8.65
C ALA A 94 6.31 18.20 -9.03
N HIS A 95 5.18 17.85 -9.63
CA HIS A 95 4.10 18.80 -9.94
C HIS A 95 3.50 19.47 -8.70
N ALA A 96 3.19 18.68 -7.67
CA ALA A 96 2.61 19.21 -6.44
C ALA A 96 3.56 20.18 -5.69
N ILE A 97 4.87 20.04 -5.88
CA ILE A 97 5.89 20.91 -5.25
C ILE A 97 6.47 21.97 -6.22
N GLY A 98 5.92 22.09 -7.44
CA GLY A 98 6.34 23.09 -8.42
C GLY A 98 7.70 22.85 -9.07
N MET A 99 8.16 21.60 -9.16
CA MET A 99 9.44 21.18 -9.74
C MET A 99 9.32 20.59 -11.15
N ASP A 100 8.26 20.94 -11.88
CA ASP A 100 7.93 20.37 -13.20
C ASP A 100 9.00 20.55 -14.28
N GLU A 101 9.92 21.50 -14.12
CA GLU A 101 10.93 21.86 -15.14
C GLU A 101 12.25 21.07 -15.02
N LEU A 102 12.38 20.15 -14.06
CA LEU A 102 13.63 19.43 -13.77
C LEU A 102 13.62 17.91 -14.09
N LEU A 103 12.56 17.40 -14.74
CA LEU A 103 12.39 15.97 -15.10
C LEU A 103 11.95 15.79 -16.56
#